data_AF-A0ABD3MX56-F1
#
_entry.id   AF-A0ABD3MX56-F1
#
_cell.length_a   1.000
_cell.length_b   1.000
_cell.length_c   1.000
_cell.angle_alpha   90.00
_cell.angle_beta   90.00
_cell.angle_gamma   90.00
#
_symmetry.space_group_name_H-M   'P 1'
#
loop_
_entity.id
_entity.type
_entity.pdbx_description
1 polymer ?
#
loop_
_entity_poly.entity_id
_entity_poly.type
_entity_poly.pdbx_seq_one_letter_code
_entity_poly.pdbx_strand_id
1 'polypeptide(L)'
;MMPPRSSSLLASLLVVLTAVDAFAPPRLSQELRRSQQHHRVDVDVDFVVVVVVESSSSLYSKDDRRGNIDSYHLSPPPEDGGMPAPPSWPTTTTTVSRRSVLRRSAASVAALGGVGLLPVSSASALPPIASFSNPFGSRLASMSNGGSYVPARRCTAYLVDSTIPPSLIPYRASREAAILKGLGMGKGTPKGPVVEDDVNLNNFMNRAVFGSLDAAKRVVGMTTGDDGSTSSSRSGANYQSFVFLGANFDDTHTASPERVAGETNADATLAVGLLADICRPRERSGNTAIGLAFAPRSAQDALDYYLLSKGEEDATTTMSSLDEYDVERKVVETLIALGADGVLAERHLPILRFAKRRGCALLALAPEPSDLRVVRGGGLQSLDPTRRGTYVADAPGFIALTQEPKFKLYTDKSLLKDFVASSSPTAKDEASTKAEQGNFFAERILVHEACATAIARWATSRPDSLVVTIAPVADVRFLGGINGRVPRVCKYLNPESLVDDEAVTTILLNPSAEETLSESKWLRLEIGTAPNNWTYQSKIADYLWFSSMPKVNMLPRMMNEQ
;
A
#
# COMPACT_ATOMS: atom_id res chain seq x y z
N MET A 1 1.67 -16.12 61.93
CA MET A 1 0.96 -15.06 61.20
C MET A 1 1.64 -14.88 59.85
N MET A 2 0.99 -15.31 58.78
CA MET A 2 1.43 -15.13 57.39
C MET A 2 0.43 -14.20 56.67
N PRO A 3 0.87 -13.37 55.70
CA PRO A 3 -0.03 -12.50 54.96
C PRO A 3 -0.68 -13.24 53.78
N PRO A 4 -1.85 -12.77 53.29
CA PRO A 4 -2.61 -13.46 52.25
C PRO A 4 -2.04 -13.18 50.85
N ARG A 5 -2.03 -14.20 49.99
CA ARG A 5 -1.69 -14.09 48.57
C ARG A 5 -2.88 -13.55 47.77
N SER A 6 -2.60 -12.54 46.96
CA SER A 6 -3.52 -11.83 46.09
C SER A 6 -3.97 -12.67 44.88
N SER A 7 -5.28 -12.75 44.71
CA SER A 7 -5.99 -13.26 43.54
C SER A 7 -6.09 -12.19 42.44
N SER A 8 -5.16 -12.14 41.49
CA SER A 8 -5.31 -11.31 40.28
C SER A 8 -4.81 -11.95 38.96
N LEU A 9 -4.37 -13.21 38.98
CA LEU A 9 -3.81 -13.89 37.81
C LEU A 9 -4.82 -14.73 37.01
N LEU A 10 -6.04 -14.93 37.51
CA LEU A 10 -7.04 -15.80 36.87
C LEU A 10 -7.93 -15.10 35.83
N ALA A 11 -7.97 -13.76 35.79
CA ALA A 11 -8.82 -13.03 34.85
C ALA A 11 -8.22 -12.91 33.43
N SER A 12 -6.89 -12.90 33.29
CA SER A 12 -6.23 -12.76 31.98
C SER A 12 -6.07 -14.09 31.23
N LEU A 13 -6.18 -15.24 31.92
CA LEU A 13 -6.07 -16.57 31.31
C LEU A 13 -7.38 -16.99 30.59
N LEU A 14 -8.52 -16.43 30.99
CA LEU A 14 -9.84 -16.85 30.50
C LEU A 14 -10.23 -16.25 29.13
N VAL A 15 -9.62 -15.12 28.73
CA VAL A 15 -9.98 -14.39 27.50
C VAL A 15 -9.39 -15.03 26.23
N VAL A 16 -8.25 -15.73 26.36
CA VAL A 16 -7.54 -16.31 25.20
C VAL A 16 -8.10 -17.69 24.80
N LEU A 17 -8.61 -18.47 25.75
CA LEU A 17 -9.19 -19.80 25.47
C LEU A 17 -10.58 -19.72 24.81
N THR A 18 -11.38 -18.68 25.10
CA THR A 18 -12.71 -18.51 24.49
C THR A 18 -12.69 -18.11 23.01
N ALA A 19 -11.56 -17.66 22.48
CA ALA A 19 -11.43 -17.30 21.06
C ALA A 19 -11.16 -18.51 20.14
N VAL A 20 -10.72 -19.64 20.70
CA VAL A 20 -10.29 -20.84 19.94
C VAL A 20 -11.37 -21.94 19.92
N ASP A 21 -12.24 -22.01 20.93
CA ASP A 21 -13.22 -23.11 21.08
C ASP A 21 -14.63 -22.84 20.55
N ALA A 22 -14.94 -21.63 20.10
CA ALA A 22 -16.17 -21.40 19.34
C ALA A 22 -15.90 -21.74 17.87
N PHE A 23 -16.73 -22.61 17.28
CA PHE A 23 -16.85 -22.90 15.83
C PHE A 23 -16.16 -24.16 15.27
N ALA A 24 -16.73 -25.33 15.59
CA ALA A 24 -16.76 -26.48 14.68
C ALA A 24 -18.22 -26.87 14.36
N PRO A 25 -18.67 -26.83 13.09
CA PRO A 25 -19.95 -27.43 12.71
C PRO A 25 -19.78 -28.95 12.48
N PRO A 26 -20.72 -29.81 12.92
CA PRO A 26 -20.67 -31.23 12.62
C PRO A 26 -21.24 -31.49 11.22
N ARG A 27 -20.64 -32.43 10.50
CA ARG A 27 -21.05 -33.05 9.21
C ARG A 27 -20.37 -32.51 7.96
N LEU A 28 -19.20 -33.08 7.65
CA LEU A 28 -18.69 -33.24 6.28
C LEU A 28 -17.53 -34.26 6.24
N SER A 29 -17.70 -35.43 6.86
CA SER A 29 -16.65 -36.45 7.00
C SER A 29 -16.94 -37.78 6.30
N GLN A 30 -17.87 -37.82 5.34
CA GLN A 30 -18.22 -39.08 4.63
C GLN A 30 -17.98 -39.12 3.12
N GLU A 31 -17.69 -38.02 2.42
CA GLU A 31 -17.52 -38.06 0.95
C GLU A 31 -16.08 -37.93 0.45
N LEU A 32 -15.11 -37.55 1.29
CA LEU A 32 -13.71 -37.38 0.85
C LEU A 32 -12.88 -38.68 0.80
N ARG A 33 -13.46 -39.85 1.13
CA ARG A 33 -12.73 -41.14 1.15
C ARG A 33 -12.77 -41.93 -0.15
N ARG A 34 -13.29 -41.37 -1.26
CA ARG A 34 -13.43 -42.11 -2.55
C ARG A 34 -12.61 -41.61 -3.74
N SER A 35 -11.77 -40.57 -3.59
CA SER A 35 -11.16 -39.90 -4.77
C SER A 35 -9.62 -39.87 -4.82
N GLN A 36 -8.90 -40.84 -4.24
CA GLN A 36 -7.45 -40.93 -4.45
C GLN A 36 -6.98 -42.37 -4.67
N GLN A 37 -7.16 -42.87 -5.90
CA GLN A 37 -6.30 -43.89 -6.49
C GLN A 37 -6.06 -43.52 -7.96
N HIS A 38 -4.78 -43.57 -8.35
CA HIS A 38 -4.20 -43.42 -9.69
C HIS A 38 -3.82 -42.01 -10.17
N HIS A 39 -2.54 -41.65 -10.04
CA HIS A 39 -1.60 -41.60 -11.16
C HIS A 39 -0.17 -41.33 -10.67
N ARG A 40 0.77 -42.14 -11.14
CA ARG A 40 2.23 -42.00 -10.96
C ARG A 40 2.78 -41.89 -12.38
N VAL A 41 3.49 -40.81 -12.69
CA VAL A 41 4.23 -40.63 -13.95
C VAL A 41 5.65 -40.22 -13.57
N ASP A 42 6.61 -41.03 -14.00
CA ASP A 42 8.04 -40.74 -13.95
C ASP A 42 8.40 -39.74 -15.04
N VAL A 43 9.32 -38.81 -14.75
CA VAL A 43 9.91 -37.91 -15.74
C VAL A 43 11.43 -37.94 -15.59
N ASP A 44 12.08 -38.37 -16.67
CA ASP A 44 13.52 -38.31 -16.91
C ASP A 44 14.00 -36.86 -17.08
N VAL A 45 15.21 -36.60 -16.59
CA VAL A 45 15.91 -35.31 -16.67
C VAL A 45 17.05 -35.46 -17.65
N ASP A 46 17.18 -34.54 -18.62
CA ASP A 46 18.41 -34.44 -19.39
C ASP A 46 18.71 -33.05 -19.98
N PHE A 47 20.01 -32.72 -19.88
CA PHE A 47 20.83 -31.67 -20.52
C PHE A 47 20.61 -30.16 -20.27
N VAL A 48 21.68 -29.54 -19.74
CA VAL A 48 21.93 -28.09 -19.70
C VAL A 48 23.07 -27.75 -20.66
N VAL A 49 22.82 -26.82 -21.59
CA VAL A 49 23.81 -26.21 -22.48
C VAL A 49 24.08 -24.79 -21.99
N VAL A 50 25.34 -24.46 -21.70
CA VAL A 50 25.79 -23.13 -21.29
C VAL A 50 26.28 -22.37 -22.53
N VAL A 51 25.66 -21.23 -22.84
CA VAL A 51 26.12 -20.28 -23.86
C VAL A 51 26.50 -18.99 -23.15
N VAL A 52 27.77 -18.60 -23.31
CA VAL A 52 28.33 -17.32 -22.87
C VAL A 52 28.13 -16.30 -23.98
N VAL A 53 27.51 -15.14 -23.68
CA VAL A 53 27.41 -14.01 -24.61
C VAL A 53 27.94 -12.75 -23.94
N GLU A 54 28.97 -12.19 -24.55
CA GLU A 54 29.63 -10.94 -24.16
C GLU A 54 28.80 -9.70 -24.53
N SER A 55 28.99 -8.66 -23.72
CA SER A 55 28.27 -7.39 -23.74
C SER A 55 28.91 -6.36 -24.68
N SER A 56 28.10 -5.44 -25.21
CA SER A 56 28.59 -4.16 -25.74
C SER A 56 27.62 -3.03 -25.38
N SER A 57 28.12 -2.05 -24.63
CA SER A 57 27.44 -0.84 -24.19
C SER A 57 27.66 0.32 -25.16
N SER A 58 26.65 1.17 -25.36
CA SER A 58 26.80 2.46 -26.06
C SER A 58 26.33 3.61 -25.18
N LEU A 59 27.24 4.55 -24.95
CA LEU A 59 27.10 5.78 -24.19
C LEU A 59 26.24 6.81 -24.94
N TYR A 60 25.37 7.52 -24.20
CA TYR A 60 25.03 8.91 -24.51
C TYR A 60 24.79 9.67 -23.20
N SER A 61 25.69 10.62 -22.92
CA SER A 61 25.60 11.60 -21.84
C SER A 61 25.07 12.92 -22.40
N LYS A 62 24.26 13.63 -21.61
CA LYS A 62 24.10 15.08 -21.76
C LYS A 62 23.76 15.74 -20.42
N ASP A 63 24.66 16.63 -20.02
CA ASP A 63 24.63 17.54 -18.88
C ASP A 63 23.40 18.46 -18.84
N ASP A 64 22.99 18.88 -17.65
CA ASP A 64 23.04 20.31 -17.29
C ASP A 64 22.66 20.63 -15.81
N ARG A 65 23.56 21.40 -15.19
CA ARG A 65 23.37 22.57 -14.29
C ARG A 65 23.04 22.44 -12.78
N ARG A 66 23.95 23.08 -12.05
CA ARG A 66 24.07 23.40 -10.62
C ARG A 66 23.04 24.42 -10.11
N GLY A 67 22.73 24.32 -8.82
CA GLY A 67 22.15 25.38 -8.01
C GLY A 67 22.63 25.25 -6.56
N ASN A 68 23.36 26.26 -6.11
CA ASN A 68 24.05 26.45 -4.84
C ASN A 68 23.08 26.96 -3.75
N ILE A 69 23.00 26.37 -2.55
CA ILE A 69 22.32 26.98 -1.38
C ILE A 69 23.06 26.63 -0.08
N ASP A 70 23.33 27.68 0.68
CA ASP A 70 24.09 27.77 1.93
C ASP A 70 23.45 27.07 3.14
N SER A 71 24.33 26.56 4.01
CA SER A 71 24.04 25.93 5.30
C SER A 71 23.75 26.95 6.40
N TYR A 72 22.65 26.76 7.15
CA TYR A 72 22.42 27.42 8.43
C TYR A 72 22.62 26.44 9.60
N HIS A 73 23.54 26.84 10.48
CA HIS A 73 23.80 26.27 11.79
C HIS A 73 22.70 26.72 12.76
N LEU A 74 22.05 25.80 13.49
CA LEU A 74 21.19 26.13 14.63
C LEU A 74 21.52 25.25 15.84
N SER A 75 21.82 25.91 16.94
CA SER A 75 22.06 25.37 18.29
C SER A 75 20.75 24.94 18.98
N PRO A 76 20.79 24.01 19.95
CA PRO A 76 19.58 23.52 20.63
C PRO A 76 19.12 24.43 21.77
N PRO A 77 17.80 24.53 22.05
CA PRO A 77 17.27 25.15 23.26
C PRO A 77 17.12 24.14 24.43
N PRO A 78 16.95 24.63 25.66
CA PRO A 78 17.06 23.83 26.88
C PRO A 78 15.75 23.12 27.27
N GLU A 79 15.92 22.00 27.97
CA GLU A 79 14.89 21.21 28.64
C GLU A 79 14.40 21.93 29.91
N ASP A 80 13.10 22.16 30.04
CA ASP A 80 12.37 22.02 31.31
C ASP A 80 10.85 22.14 31.12
N GLY A 81 10.07 21.30 31.80
CA GLY A 81 8.61 21.48 31.87
C GLY A 81 7.79 20.21 32.09
N GLY A 82 7.37 19.99 33.34
CA GLY A 82 6.65 18.80 33.79
C GLY A 82 5.28 18.53 33.14
N MET A 83 4.97 17.23 33.07
CA MET A 83 3.70 16.65 32.58
C MET A 83 2.55 16.87 33.58
N PRO A 84 1.39 17.40 33.17
CA PRO A 84 0.16 17.31 33.94
C PRO A 84 -0.62 16.02 33.63
N ALA A 85 -1.34 15.52 34.65
CA ALA A 85 -2.16 14.31 34.60
C ALA A 85 -3.36 14.43 33.62
N PRO A 86 -3.84 13.31 33.04
CA PRO A 86 -4.89 13.32 32.04
C PRO A 86 -6.30 13.56 32.64
N PRO A 87 -7.19 14.29 31.95
CA PRO A 87 -8.57 14.48 32.38
C PRO A 87 -9.47 13.27 32.06
N SER A 88 -10.34 12.93 32.99
CA SER A 88 -11.40 11.93 32.86
C SER A 88 -12.54 12.40 31.95
N TRP A 89 -12.93 11.55 30.98
CA TRP A 89 -14.03 11.81 30.04
C TRP A 89 -15.39 11.40 30.61
N PRO A 90 -16.48 12.17 30.40
CA PRO A 90 -17.84 11.72 30.68
C PRO A 90 -18.44 10.92 29.51
N THR A 91 -18.99 9.75 29.84
CA THR A 91 -19.69 8.86 28.92
C THR A 91 -21.15 9.30 28.77
N THR A 92 -21.53 9.80 27.59
CA THR A 92 -22.95 9.94 27.20
C THR A 92 -23.12 9.58 25.73
N THR A 93 -23.71 8.44 25.47
CA THR A 93 -24.14 7.95 24.15
C THR A 93 -25.60 8.35 23.92
N THR A 94 -25.83 9.31 23.03
CA THR A 94 -27.18 9.66 22.54
C THR A 94 -27.37 9.05 21.16
N THR A 95 -28.16 7.98 21.07
CA THR A 95 -28.53 7.31 19.82
C THR A 95 -29.60 8.12 19.08
N VAL A 96 -29.22 8.76 17.97
CA VAL A 96 -30.15 9.46 17.07
C VAL A 96 -30.70 8.46 16.04
N SER A 97 -32.01 8.17 16.13
CA SER A 97 -32.73 7.31 15.20
C SER A 97 -33.04 8.01 13.88
N ARG A 98 -32.82 7.30 12.76
CA ARG A 98 -33.02 7.70 11.35
C ARG A 98 -34.40 8.30 11.03
N ARG A 99 -35.39 8.15 11.92
CA ARG A 99 -36.77 8.66 11.77
C ARG A 99 -36.93 10.15 12.09
N SER A 100 -36.01 10.77 12.85
CA SER A 100 -36.12 12.19 13.24
C SER A 100 -35.64 13.16 12.16
N VAL A 101 -34.73 12.72 11.28
CA VAL A 101 -34.15 13.54 10.20
C VAL A 101 -35.17 13.78 9.07
N LEU A 102 -36.01 12.78 8.76
CA LEU A 102 -36.97 12.85 7.65
C LEU A 102 -38.17 13.80 7.88
N ARG A 103 -38.44 14.21 9.12
CA ARG A 103 -39.55 15.15 9.42
C ARG A 103 -39.17 16.62 9.29
N ARG A 104 -37.87 16.98 9.28
CA ARG A 104 -37.45 18.39 9.14
C ARG A 104 -37.41 18.87 7.68
N SER A 105 -37.23 17.96 6.72
CA SER A 105 -37.07 18.32 5.30
C SER A 105 -38.39 18.54 4.55
N ALA A 106 -39.54 18.16 5.12
CA ALA A 106 -40.83 18.29 4.47
C ALA A 106 -41.54 19.65 4.67
N ALA A 107 -40.97 20.55 5.48
CA ALA A 107 -41.62 21.82 5.82
C ALA A 107 -41.11 23.04 5.03
N SER A 108 -40.10 22.88 4.15
CA SER A 108 -39.42 24.02 3.51
C SER A 108 -39.65 24.19 2.00
N VAL A 109 -40.57 23.43 1.39
CA VAL A 109 -40.80 23.49 -0.08
C VAL A 109 -42.14 24.15 -0.46
N ALA A 110 -42.95 24.58 0.50
CA ALA A 110 -44.22 25.24 0.25
C ALA A 110 -44.13 26.77 0.40
N ALA A 111 -43.19 27.42 -0.29
CA ALA A 111 -43.24 28.86 -0.55
C ALA A 111 -42.22 29.20 -1.63
N LEU A 112 -42.68 29.48 -2.84
CA LEU A 112 -42.15 30.44 -3.83
C LEU A 112 -42.83 30.18 -5.17
N GLY A 113 -44.07 30.65 -5.28
CA GLY A 113 -44.76 30.82 -6.55
C GLY A 113 -44.67 32.28 -6.99
N GLY A 114 -44.33 32.51 -8.27
CA GLY A 114 -44.74 33.71 -9.00
C GLY A 114 -43.62 34.62 -9.49
N VAL A 115 -43.16 34.39 -10.73
CA VAL A 115 -42.67 35.35 -11.74
C VAL A 115 -42.71 34.56 -13.06
N GLY A 116 -43.14 34.97 -14.24
CA GLY A 116 -43.55 36.22 -14.87
C GLY A 116 -43.39 35.94 -16.39
N LEU A 117 -44.48 36.04 -17.15
CA LEU A 117 -44.54 35.74 -18.59
C LEU A 117 -43.78 36.80 -19.41
N LEU A 118 -42.90 36.38 -20.33
CA LEU A 118 -42.32 37.23 -21.38
C LEU A 118 -42.43 36.54 -22.76
N PRO A 119 -42.51 37.32 -23.86
CA PRO A 119 -43.06 36.86 -25.13
C PRO A 119 -42.05 36.08 -25.98
N VAL A 120 -42.60 35.13 -26.75
CA VAL A 120 -41.90 34.30 -27.73
C VAL A 120 -41.55 35.15 -28.95
N SER A 121 -40.25 35.42 -29.17
CA SER A 121 -39.75 35.96 -30.43
C SER A 121 -39.43 34.82 -31.40
N SER A 122 -40.06 34.88 -32.57
CA SER A 122 -39.84 34.02 -33.73
C SER A 122 -38.44 34.23 -34.32
N ALA A 123 -37.57 33.22 -34.21
CA ALA A 123 -36.28 33.19 -34.88
C ALA A 123 -36.42 32.63 -36.30
N SER A 124 -36.15 33.46 -37.29
CA SER A 124 -36.01 33.09 -38.70
C SER A 124 -34.59 32.64 -39.03
N ALA A 125 -34.52 31.77 -40.05
CA ALA A 125 -33.37 31.46 -40.90
C ALA A 125 -32.20 30.67 -40.28
N LEU A 126 -32.29 29.34 -40.45
CA LEU A 126 -31.14 28.44 -40.47
C LEU A 126 -30.20 28.85 -41.61
N PRO A 127 -28.88 28.96 -41.38
CA PRO A 127 -27.92 29.07 -42.48
C PRO A 127 -27.95 27.79 -43.32
N PRO A 128 -27.65 27.88 -44.63
CA PRO A 128 -27.66 26.72 -45.52
C PRO A 128 -26.66 25.69 -45.01
N ILE A 129 -27.12 24.43 -44.96
CA ILE A 129 -26.32 23.24 -44.66
C ILE A 129 -25.12 23.26 -45.61
N ALA A 130 -23.98 23.71 -45.09
CA ALA A 130 -22.71 23.56 -45.75
C ALA A 130 -22.49 22.07 -45.96
N SER A 131 -22.26 21.72 -47.23
CA SER A 131 -21.88 20.39 -47.71
C SER A 131 -21.13 19.59 -46.65
N PHE A 132 -21.78 18.56 -46.11
CA PHE A 132 -21.11 17.51 -45.35
C PHE A 132 -20.11 16.85 -46.30
N SER A 133 -18.89 17.36 -46.26
CA SER A 133 -17.74 16.73 -46.88
C SER A 133 -17.64 15.34 -46.26
N ASN A 134 -17.65 14.35 -47.14
CA ASN A 134 -17.63 12.93 -46.79
C ASN A 134 -16.61 12.67 -45.65
N PRO A 135 -17.02 12.21 -44.46
CA PRO A 135 -16.09 11.90 -43.36
C PRO A 135 -15.16 10.73 -43.71
N PHE A 136 -15.38 10.07 -44.85
CA PHE A 136 -14.52 9.06 -45.46
C PHE A 136 -13.71 9.59 -46.64
N GLY A 137 -13.62 10.91 -46.82
CA GLY A 137 -12.77 11.53 -47.83
C GLY A 137 -11.30 11.13 -47.62
N SER A 138 -10.69 10.55 -48.66
CA SER A 138 -9.35 9.95 -48.68
C SER A 138 -8.17 10.87 -48.32
N ARG A 139 -8.43 12.12 -47.90
CA ARG A 139 -7.38 13.09 -47.57
C ARG A 139 -6.69 12.82 -46.23
N LEU A 140 -7.27 12.01 -45.33
CA LEU A 140 -6.58 11.54 -44.12
C LEU A 140 -5.67 10.32 -44.36
N ALA A 141 -5.75 9.66 -45.54
CA ALA A 141 -4.89 8.52 -45.86
C ALA A 141 -3.41 8.91 -46.07
N SER A 142 -3.14 10.19 -46.38
CA SER A 142 -1.80 10.72 -46.66
C SER A 142 -0.97 11.07 -45.42
N MET A 143 -1.53 10.99 -44.19
CA MET A 143 -0.77 11.18 -42.94
C MET A 143 -0.53 9.88 -42.17
N SER A 144 -0.80 8.73 -42.79
CA SER A 144 -0.38 7.45 -42.20
C SER A 144 1.14 7.32 -42.36
N ASN A 145 1.85 7.15 -41.24
CA ASN A 145 3.30 6.89 -41.19
C ASN A 145 3.65 5.52 -41.80
N GLY A 146 3.43 5.33 -43.10
CA GLY A 146 3.84 4.13 -43.84
C GLY A 146 3.23 2.82 -43.35
N GLY A 147 2.02 2.84 -42.77
CA GLY A 147 1.24 1.62 -42.47
C GLY A 147 1.88 0.61 -41.52
N SER A 148 2.95 0.96 -40.81
CA SER A 148 3.48 0.10 -39.75
C SER A 148 2.47 0.09 -38.60
N TYR A 149 1.90 -1.08 -38.33
CA TYR A 149 1.06 -1.28 -37.15
C TYR A 149 1.91 -0.97 -35.92
N VAL A 150 1.67 0.18 -35.30
CA VAL A 150 2.24 0.50 -33.98
C VAL A 150 1.26 -0.07 -32.97
N PRO A 151 1.63 -1.13 -32.22
CA PRO A 151 0.77 -1.66 -31.18
C PRO A 151 0.42 -0.55 -30.21
N ALA A 152 -0.87 -0.41 -29.86
CA ALA A 152 -1.29 0.57 -28.87
C ALA A 152 -0.47 0.38 -27.60
N ARG A 153 0.15 1.46 -27.09
CA ARG A 153 0.83 1.44 -25.79
C ARG A 153 -0.20 1.10 -24.72
N ARG A 154 -0.08 -0.09 -24.15
CA ARG A 154 -1.01 -0.62 -23.17
C ARG A 154 -0.65 -0.08 -21.78
N CYS A 155 -1.67 0.08 -20.93
CA CYS A 155 -1.50 0.67 -19.61
C CYS A 155 -0.73 -0.28 -18.69
N THR A 156 0.12 0.28 -17.83
CA THR A 156 0.93 -0.44 -16.85
C THR A 156 0.49 -0.16 -15.41
N ALA A 157 -0.27 0.92 -15.20
CA ALA A 157 -0.89 1.22 -13.92
C ALA A 157 -2.41 1.10 -13.97
N TYR A 158 -2.97 0.61 -12.87
CA TYR A 158 -4.40 0.44 -12.68
C TYR A 158 -4.81 0.95 -11.30
N LEU A 159 -5.89 1.72 -11.23
CA LEU A 159 -6.60 2.02 -9.99
C LEU A 159 -7.55 0.89 -9.66
N VAL A 160 -7.52 0.43 -8.42
CA VAL A 160 -8.52 -0.47 -7.85
C VAL A 160 -9.64 0.39 -7.28
N ASP A 161 -10.68 0.56 -8.07
CA ASP A 161 -11.84 1.34 -7.67
C ASP A 161 -12.65 0.60 -6.61
N SER A 162 -13.19 1.33 -5.65
CA SER A 162 -13.89 0.77 -4.48
C SER A 162 -15.38 0.47 -4.77
N THR A 163 -15.71 0.21 -6.04
CA THR A 163 -17.04 -0.26 -6.45
C THR A 163 -17.38 -1.58 -5.78
N ILE A 164 -18.67 -1.91 -5.70
CA ILE A 164 -19.14 -3.20 -5.20
C ILE A 164 -19.76 -3.98 -6.37
N PRO A 165 -19.02 -4.89 -7.01
CA PRO A 165 -17.66 -5.30 -6.67
C PRO A 165 -16.56 -4.42 -7.34
N PRO A 166 -15.29 -4.45 -6.89
CA PRO A 166 -14.20 -3.61 -7.36
C PRO A 166 -13.86 -3.85 -8.81
N SER A 167 -13.37 -2.80 -9.43
CA SER A 167 -13.02 -2.76 -10.84
C SER A 167 -11.63 -2.16 -11.03
N LEU A 168 -11.06 -2.40 -12.20
CA LEU A 168 -9.77 -1.84 -12.59
C LEU A 168 -9.96 -0.72 -13.59
N ILE A 169 -9.46 0.47 -13.26
CA ILE A 169 -9.44 1.61 -14.17
C ILE A 169 -8.00 1.78 -14.67
N PRO A 170 -7.73 1.54 -15.96
CA PRO A 170 -6.39 1.71 -16.51
C PRO A 170 -6.02 3.20 -16.59
N TYR A 171 -4.75 3.51 -16.33
CA TYR A 171 -4.24 4.88 -16.47
C TYR A 171 -3.39 5.08 -17.71
N ARG A 172 -3.54 6.26 -18.31
CA ARG A 172 -2.61 6.78 -19.31
C ARG A 172 -1.33 7.27 -18.63
N ALA A 173 -0.20 7.20 -19.33
CA ALA A 173 1.10 7.65 -18.83
C ALA A 173 1.10 9.09 -18.27
N SER A 174 0.32 10.01 -18.84
CA SER A 174 0.19 11.39 -18.31
C SER A 174 -0.46 11.42 -16.93
N ARG A 175 -1.45 10.56 -16.70
CA ARG A 175 -2.18 10.44 -15.43
C ARG A 175 -1.37 9.71 -14.38
N GLU A 176 -0.62 8.68 -14.78
CA GLU A 176 0.36 7.99 -13.94
C GLU A 176 1.33 9.00 -13.30
N ALA A 177 2.00 9.82 -14.12
CA ALA A 177 2.93 10.83 -13.64
C ALA A 177 2.26 11.87 -12.72
N ALA A 178 1.02 12.28 -13.01
CA ALA A 178 0.27 13.22 -12.18
C ALA A 178 -0.08 12.62 -10.80
N ILE A 179 -0.45 11.34 -10.75
CA ILE A 179 -0.74 10.62 -9.51
C ILE A 179 0.53 10.50 -8.68
N LEU A 180 1.63 9.99 -9.25
CA LEU A 180 2.90 9.83 -8.52
C LEU A 180 3.42 11.16 -7.98
N LYS A 181 3.34 12.24 -8.79
CA LYS A 181 3.64 13.59 -8.33
C LYS A 181 2.71 14.02 -7.18
N GLY A 182 1.42 13.73 -7.28
CA GLY A 182 0.43 14.00 -6.23
C GLY A 182 0.73 13.28 -4.92
N LEU A 183 1.14 12.01 -4.99
CA LEU A 183 1.58 11.24 -3.82
C LEU A 183 2.82 11.86 -3.17
N GLY A 184 3.79 12.30 -3.98
CA GLY A 184 4.95 13.04 -3.50
C GLY A 184 4.61 14.34 -2.77
N MET A 185 3.57 15.03 -3.22
CA MET A 185 2.99 16.21 -2.57
C MET A 185 2.06 15.87 -1.39
N GLY A 186 1.90 14.60 -1.02
CA GLY A 186 1.10 14.16 0.11
C GLY A 186 -0.40 14.06 -0.13
N LYS A 187 -0.87 13.96 -1.38
CA LYS A 187 -2.31 13.99 -1.68
C LYS A 187 -3.11 12.76 -1.22
N GLY A 188 -2.44 11.72 -0.71
CA GLY A 188 -3.08 10.50 -0.21
C GLY A 188 -3.96 9.81 -1.25
N THR A 189 -4.81 8.89 -0.79
CA THR A 189 -5.78 8.20 -1.63
C THR A 189 -7.12 8.06 -0.91
N PRO A 190 -8.25 8.36 -1.57
CA PRO A 190 -9.56 8.13 -0.96
C PRO A 190 -9.78 6.64 -0.71
N LYS A 191 -10.27 6.31 0.49
CA LYS A 191 -10.56 4.93 0.91
C LYS A 191 -12.03 4.57 0.88
N GLY A 192 -12.90 5.58 0.91
CA GLY A 192 -14.33 5.37 0.86
C GLY A 192 -14.73 4.67 -0.43
N PRO A 193 -15.75 3.79 -0.40
CA PRO A 193 -16.44 3.41 -1.62
C PRO A 193 -16.87 4.69 -2.30
N VAL A 194 -16.59 4.80 -3.61
CA VAL A 194 -17.28 5.78 -4.45
C VAL A 194 -18.70 5.27 -4.56
N VAL A 195 -19.47 5.45 -3.50
CA VAL A 195 -20.92 5.47 -3.62
C VAL A 195 -21.15 6.74 -4.41
N GLU A 196 -21.40 6.60 -5.72
CA GLU A 196 -21.99 7.71 -6.44
C GLU A 196 -23.22 8.11 -5.62
N ASP A 197 -23.11 9.24 -4.92
CA ASP A 197 -24.14 9.78 -4.03
C ASP A 197 -25.47 9.57 -4.72
N ASP A 198 -26.26 8.64 -4.16
CA ASP A 198 -27.52 8.12 -4.69
C ASP A 198 -27.64 8.21 -6.21
N VAL A 199 -27.59 7.05 -6.90
CA VAL A 199 -28.21 6.90 -8.22
C VAL A 199 -29.73 7.14 -8.07
N ASN A 200 -30.11 8.37 -7.78
CA ASN A 200 -31.45 8.86 -7.85
C ASN A 200 -31.68 9.29 -9.30
N LEU A 201 -32.92 9.23 -9.74
CA LEU A 201 -33.30 9.55 -11.11
C LEU A 201 -32.86 10.97 -11.52
N ASN A 202 -32.79 11.93 -10.59
CA ASN A 202 -32.27 13.28 -10.84
C ASN A 202 -30.76 13.29 -11.11
N ASN A 203 -29.94 12.46 -10.47
CA ASN A 203 -28.50 12.38 -10.78
C ASN A 203 -28.26 11.74 -12.15
N PHE A 204 -29.08 10.74 -12.50
CA PHE A 204 -29.06 10.16 -13.85
C PHE A 204 -29.55 11.15 -14.91
N MET A 205 -30.64 11.87 -14.65
CA MET A 205 -31.20 12.91 -15.52
C MET A 205 -30.23 14.08 -15.64
N ASN A 206 -29.59 14.53 -14.56
CA ASN A 206 -28.59 15.59 -14.62
C ASN A 206 -27.34 15.15 -15.39
N ARG A 207 -26.89 13.90 -15.23
CA ARG A 207 -25.79 13.35 -16.07
C ARG A 207 -26.20 13.21 -17.54
N ALA A 208 -27.46 12.89 -17.82
CA ALA A 208 -27.98 12.77 -19.18
C ALA A 208 -28.21 14.13 -19.85
N VAL A 209 -28.62 15.15 -19.09
CA VAL A 209 -28.95 16.50 -19.58
C VAL A 209 -27.73 17.42 -19.62
N PHE A 210 -26.83 17.32 -18.64
CA PHE A 210 -25.66 18.20 -18.51
C PHE A 210 -24.33 17.49 -18.83
N GLY A 211 -24.34 16.19 -19.12
CA GLY A 211 -23.16 15.37 -19.42
C GLY A 211 -22.48 14.80 -18.17
N SER A 212 -21.84 13.63 -18.30
CA SER A 212 -21.16 12.93 -17.18
C SER A 212 -19.85 13.58 -16.73
N LEU A 213 -19.44 14.68 -17.36
CA LEU A 213 -18.09 15.21 -17.31
C LEU A 213 -17.69 15.78 -15.95
N ASP A 214 -18.65 16.32 -15.18
CA ASP A 214 -18.35 16.93 -13.88
C ASP A 214 -18.42 15.94 -12.71
N ALA A 215 -19.19 14.86 -12.83
CA ALA A 215 -19.20 13.81 -11.82
C ALA A 215 -17.92 12.96 -11.87
N ALA A 216 -17.37 12.71 -13.06
CA ALA A 216 -16.07 12.05 -13.22
C ALA A 216 -14.92 12.90 -12.65
N LYS A 217 -14.95 14.23 -12.82
CA LYS A 217 -13.94 15.13 -12.22
C LYS A 217 -13.93 15.08 -10.69
N ARG A 218 -15.10 14.94 -10.05
CA ARG A 218 -15.19 14.79 -8.58
C ARG A 218 -14.63 13.46 -8.08
N VAL A 219 -14.87 12.36 -8.80
CA VAL A 219 -14.36 11.03 -8.42
C VAL A 219 -12.85 10.87 -8.66
N VAL A 220 -12.28 11.64 -9.60
CA VAL A 220 -10.92 11.46 -10.12
C VAL A 220 -9.83 12.27 -9.41
N GLY A 221 -10.13 12.90 -8.26
CA GLY A 221 -9.09 13.49 -7.41
C GLY A 221 -8.44 14.77 -7.95
N MET A 222 -9.08 15.44 -8.91
CA MET A 222 -8.81 16.84 -9.22
C MET A 222 -9.77 17.73 -8.42
N THR A 223 -9.71 17.66 -7.09
CA THR A 223 -10.26 18.70 -6.23
C THR A 223 -9.36 19.94 -6.37
N THR A 224 -9.56 20.70 -7.44
CA THR A 224 -9.17 22.10 -7.47
C THR A 224 -10.09 22.87 -6.52
N GLY A 225 -9.79 22.77 -5.23
CA GLY A 225 -9.80 23.90 -4.29
C GLY A 225 -11.09 24.53 -3.77
N ASP A 226 -12.31 24.25 -4.27
CA ASP A 226 -13.42 25.18 -3.95
C ASP A 226 -14.77 24.58 -3.51
N ASP A 227 -14.95 23.25 -3.53
CA ASP A 227 -16.17 22.66 -2.99
C ASP A 227 -16.01 22.49 -1.47
N GLY A 228 -16.51 23.48 -0.71
CA GLY A 228 -16.43 23.70 0.74
C GLY A 228 -16.94 22.58 1.68
N SER A 229 -16.80 21.31 1.29
CA SER A 229 -16.74 20.22 2.25
C SER A 229 -15.40 20.31 2.98
N THR A 230 -15.46 20.23 4.30
CA THR A 230 -14.34 20.21 5.25
C THR A 230 -13.44 18.99 5.06
N SER A 231 -12.87 18.77 3.86
CA SER A 231 -11.73 17.89 3.70
C SER A 231 -10.62 18.53 4.53
N SER A 232 -10.32 17.91 5.67
CA SER A 232 -9.16 18.17 6.50
C SER A 232 -7.99 18.56 5.60
N SER A 233 -7.39 19.71 5.87
CA SER A 233 -6.24 20.20 5.10
C SER A 233 -5.19 19.09 5.04
N ARG A 234 -5.06 18.42 3.88
CA ARG A 234 -4.09 17.34 3.61
C ARG A 234 -2.66 17.88 3.47
N SER A 235 -2.32 18.85 4.32
CA SER A 235 -1.10 19.63 4.34
C SER A 235 -1.00 20.30 5.70
N GLY A 236 0.20 20.40 6.26
CA GLY A 236 0.45 21.11 7.51
C GLY A 236 1.43 20.37 8.41
N ALA A 237 1.82 21.02 9.51
CA ALA A 237 2.84 20.49 10.43
C ALA A 237 2.47 19.12 11.05
N ASN A 238 1.17 18.87 11.21
CA ASN A 238 0.63 17.64 11.81
C ASN A 238 0.16 16.62 10.78
N TYR A 239 0.40 16.85 9.48
CA TYR A 239 0.06 15.91 8.42
C TYR A 239 1.33 15.21 7.93
N GLN A 240 1.25 13.89 7.77
CA GLN A 240 2.30 13.07 7.16
C GLN A 240 1.64 12.13 6.15
N SER A 241 2.35 11.80 5.09
CA SER A 241 1.84 10.92 4.04
C SER A 241 2.68 9.67 3.90
N PHE A 242 2.03 8.55 3.59
CA PHE A 242 2.64 7.23 3.59
C PHE A 242 2.32 6.52 2.28
N VAL A 243 3.33 5.98 1.61
CA VAL A 243 3.15 5.15 0.42
C VAL A 243 3.75 3.78 0.68
N PHE A 244 2.98 2.72 0.47
CA PHE A 244 3.43 1.34 0.64
C PHE A 244 3.54 0.67 -0.72
N LEU A 245 4.75 0.26 -1.08
CA LEU A 245 5.05 -0.54 -2.26
C LEU A 245 5.12 -2.01 -1.83
N GLY A 246 4.14 -2.80 -2.25
CA GLY A 246 4.10 -4.24 -2.05
C GLY A 246 4.85 -4.96 -3.17
N ALA A 247 5.99 -5.57 -2.87
CA ALA A 247 6.82 -6.31 -3.82
C ALA A 247 7.53 -7.46 -3.10
N ASN A 248 7.60 -8.64 -3.73
CA ASN A 248 8.36 -9.76 -3.18
C ASN A 248 9.80 -9.79 -3.68
N PHE A 249 10.11 -9.03 -4.73
CA PHE A 249 11.40 -9.06 -5.42
C PHE A 249 11.77 -10.46 -5.87
N ASP A 250 10.80 -11.35 -6.06
CA ASP A 250 11.03 -12.66 -6.64
C ASP A 250 10.93 -12.56 -8.15
N ASP A 251 11.90 -13.14 -8.86
CA ASP A 251 11.86 -13.21 -10.33
C ASP A 251 10.88 -14.32 -10.79
N THR A 252 10.32 -15.10 -9.86
CA THR A 252 9.48 -16.27 -10.11
C THR A 252 8.13 -15.91 -10.73
N HIS A 253 7.54 -14.78 -10.32
CA HIS A 253 6.19 -14.41 -10.76
C HIS A 253 6.12 -13.18 -11.65
N THR A 254 7.28 -12.55 -11.96
CA THR A 254 7.35 -11.51 -12.99
C THR A 254 6.78 -12.07 -14.29
N ALA A 255 5.84 -11.34 -14.89
CA ALA A 255 5.00 -11.83 -15.97
C ALA A 255 5.84 -12.24 -17.21
N SER A 256 6.28 -13.49 -17.24
CA SER A 256 7.14 -14.10 -18.28
C SER A 256 8.59 -13.63 -18.21
N PRO A 257 9.52 -14.37 -17.58
CA PRO A 257 10.96 -14.05 -17.60
C PRO A 257 11.52 -13.89 -19.03
N GLU A 258 10.94 -14.60 -20.00
CA GLU A 258 11.23 -14.45 -21.43
C GLU A 258 10.92 -13.05 -22.01
N ARG A 259 9.95 -12.32 -21.41
CA ARG A 259 9.53 -10.99 -21.88
C ARG A 259 10.30 -9.85 -21.23
N VAL A 260 10.89 -10.08 -20.07
CA VAL A 260 11.74 -9.09 -19.39
C VAL A 260 13.18 -9.19 -19.89
N ALA A 261 13.43 -9.87 -21.02
CA ALA A 261 14.76 -10.04 -21.61
C ALA A 261 15.83 -10.57 -20.64
N GLY A 262 15.40 -11.28 -19.57
CA GLY A 262 16.30 -11.76 -18.53
C GLY A 262 16.78 -10.69 -17.54
N GLU A 263 16.15 -9.51 -17.47
CA GLU A 263 16.42 -8.53 -16.41
C GLU A 263 16.01 -9.13 -15.06
N THR A 264 17.00 -9.62 -14.32
CA THR A 264 16.86 -9.97 -12.91
C THR A 264 16.40 -8.72 -12.14
N ASN A 265 15.44 -8.87 -11.25
CA ASN A 265 14.99 -7.84 -10.31
C ASN A 265 14.09 -6.73 -10.92
N ALA A 266 13.16 -7.11 -11.78
CA ALA A 266 12.20 -6.19 -12.41
C ALA A 266 11.40 -5.35 -11.39
N ASP A 267 11.10 -5.91 -10.22
CA ASP A 267 10.43 -5.22 -9.12
C ASP A 267 11.24 -4.06 -8.56
N ALA A 268 12.56 -4.22 -8.35
CA ALA A 268 13.41 -3.13 -7.88
C ALA A 268 13.54 -2.03 -8.93
N THR A 269 13.67 -2.40 -10.21
CA THR A 269 13.69 -1.41 -11.29
C THR A 269 12.39 -0.61 -11.33
N LEU A 270 11.24 -1.28 -11.22
CA LEU A 270 9.93 -0.63 -11.17
C LEU A 270 9.80 0.25 -9.91
N ALA A 271 10.18 -0.27 -8.74
CA ALA A 271 10.14 0.47 -7.47
C ALA A 271 10.99 1.74 -7.53
N VAL A 272 12.21 1.67 -8.08
CA VAL A 272 13.10 2.84 -8.28
C VAL A 272 12.46 3.84 -9.25
N GLY A 273 11.81 3.38 -10.31
CA GLY A 273 11.06 4.25 -11.23
C GLY A 273 9.95 5.02 -10.53
N LEU A 274 9.12 4.32 -9.75
CA LEU A 274 8.04 4.94 -8.96
C LEU A 274 8.60 5.90 -7.91
N LEU A 275 9.65 5.50 -7.18
CA LEU A 275 10.33 6.34 -6.21
C LEU A 275 10.88 7.61 -6.85
N ALA A 276 11.41 7.54 -8.07
CA ALA A 276 11.94 8.70 -8.78
C ALA A 276 10.87 9.74 -9.12
N ASP A 277 9.63 9.31 -9.38
CA ASP A 277 8.49 10.18 -9.63
C ASP A 277 7.85 10.68 -8.32
N ILE A 278 7.67 9.80 -7.33
CA ILE A 278 7.11 10.11 -6.01
C ILE A 278 8.02 11.09 -5.26
N CYS A 279 9.34 10.90 -5.29
CA CYS A 279 10.30 11.75 -4.58
C CYS A 279 10.79 12.93 -5.44
N ARG A 280 10.17 13.17 -6.61
CA ARG A 280 10.50 14.31 -7.49
C ARG A 280 10.13 15.67 -6.89
N PRO A 281 8.97 15.85 -6.25
CA PRO A 281 8.58 17.14 -5.67
C PRO A 281 9.63 17.61 -4.66
N ARG A 282 10.07 18.87 -4.82
CA ARG A 282 11.16 19.44 -4.00
C ARG A 282 10.68 19.96 -2.66
N GLU A 283 9.36 20.14 -2.49
CA GLU A 283 8.74 20.69 -1.29
C GLU A 283 9.10 19.90 -0.02
N ARG A 284 9.51 18.63 -0.16
CA ARG A 284 9.85 17.71 0.93
C ARG A 284 11.29 17.19 0.89
N SER A 285 12.20 17.91 0.23
CA SER A 285 13.61 17.53 0.25
C SER A 285 14.13 17.49 1.69
N GLY A 286 14.76 16.37 2.07
CA GLY A 286 15.23 16.11 3.44
C GLY A 286 14.18 15.54 4.41
N ASN A 287 12.88 15.63 4.10
CA ASN A 287 11.80 15.05 4.91
C ASN A 287 11.17 13.80 4.27
N THR A 288 11.93 13.12 3.42
CA THR A 288 11.50 11.87 2.77
C THR A 288 12.36 10.70 3.26
N ALA A 289 11.69 9.61 3.64
CA ALA A 289 12.33 8.37 4.04
C ALA A 289 11.85 7.18 3.20
N ILE A 290 12.73 6.21 3.03
CA ILE A 290 12.44 4.90 2.45
C ILE A 290 12.53 3.85 3.54
N GLY A 291 11.40 3.23 3.85
CA GLY A 291 11.30 2.16 4.85
C GLY A 291 11.57 0.79 4.26
N LEU A 292 12.45 0.01 4.89
CA LEU A 292 12.83 -1.33 4.48
C LEU A 292 12.25 -2.38 5.44
N ALA A 293 11.16 -3.03 5.06
CA ALA A 293 10.46 -3.98 5.92
C ALA A 293 11.24 -5.26 6.22
N PHE A 294 12.29 -5.56 5.44
CA PHE A 294 13.15 -6.73 5.66
C PHE A 294 14.34 -6.44 6.59
N ALA A 295 14.71 -5.17 6.77
CA ALA A 295 15.92 -4.78 7.50
C ALA A 295 15.64 -4.73 9.01
N PRO A 296 16.36 -5.52 9.85
CA PRO A 296 16.26 -5.46 11.30
C PRO A 296 16.60 -4.09 11.85
N ARG A 297 15.89 -3.60 12.87
CA ARG A 297 16.13 -2.27 13.47
C ARG A 297 17.57 -2.03 13.92
N SER A 298 18.27 -3.07 14.37
CA SER A 298 19.71 -3.04 14.68
C SER A 298 20.61 -2.63 13.49
N ALA A 299 20.11 -2.70 12.26
CA ALA A 299 20.83 -2.31 11.05
C ALA A 299 20.78 -0.80 10.75
N GLN A 300 20.06 0.00 11.55
CA GLN A 300 19.88 1.43 11.28
C GLN A 300 21.22 2.17 11.15
N ASP A 301 22.18 1.92 12.05
CA ASP A 301 23.50 2.56 12.02
C ASP A 301 24.28 2.23 10.72
N ALA A 302 24.12 1.01 10.20
CA ALA A 302 24.77 0.58 8.96
C ALA A 302 24.16 1.28 7.73
N LEU A 303 22.83 1.47 7.73
CA LEU A 303 22.13 2.22 6.69
C LEU A 303 22.49 3.71 6.74
N ASP A 304 22.59 4.29 7.94
CA ASP A 304 23.00 5.69 8.12
C ASP A 304 24.46 5.90 7.68
N TYR A 305 25.37 4.98 8.05
CA TYR A 305 26.75 4.98 7.57
C TYR A 305 26.81 4.87 6.04
N TYR A 306 26.00 4.01 5.43
CA TYR A 306 25.91 3.89 3.97
C TYR A 306 25.48 5.22 3.30
N LEU A 307 24.51 5.93 3.87
CA LEU A 307 24.10 7.25 3.36
C LEU A 307 25.20 8.32 3.52
N LEU A 308 25.93 8.29 4.63
CA LEU A 308 27.01 9.24 4.94
C LEU A 308 28.30 8.98 4.17
N SER A 309 28.55 7.74 3.73
CA SER A 309 29.70 7.33 2.91
C SER A 309 29.69 7.91 1.48
N LYS A 310 28.94 8.99 1.26
CA LYS A 310 29.05 9.77 0.04
C LYS A 310 30.51 10.25 -0.01
N GLY A 311 31.23 9.90 -1.08
CA GLY A 311 32.54 10.49 -1.28
C GLY A 311 32.42 11.99 -1.15
N GLU A 312 33.35 12.60 -0.43
CA GLU A 312 33.60 14.02 -0.61
C GLU A 312 33.66 14.25 -2.12
N GLU A 313 32.63 14.90 -2.63
CA GLU A 313 32.49 15.27 -4.04
C GLU A 313 33.42 16.46 -4.31
N ASP A 314 34.66 16.36 -3.83
CA ASP A 314 35.72 17.29 -4.11
C ASP A 314 36.01 17.10 -5.59
N ALA A 315 35.55 18.08 -6.37
CA ALA A 315 35.21 18.01 -7.79
C ALA A 315 36.36 17.64 -8.76
N THR A 316 37.49 17.16 -8.23
CA THR A 316 38.70 16.81 -8.96
C THR A 316 39.15 15.37 -8.76
N THR A 317 38.66 14.65 -7.74
CA THR A 317 39.00 13.24 -7.54
C THR A 317 37.80 12.39 -7.92
N THR A 318 37.83 11.83 -9.12
CA THR A 318 36.88 10.80 -9.55
C THR A 318 37.00 9.65 -8.55
N MET A 319 36.03 9.50 -7.65
CA MET A 319 35.95 8.31 -6.79
C MET A 319 36.05 7.08 -7.69
N SER A 320 36.97 6.18 -7.36
CA SER A 320 37.09 4.92 -8.06
C SER A 320 35.77 4.17 -7.89
N SER A 321 35.21 3.63 -8.97
CA SER A 321 34.03 2.77 -8.92
C SER A 321 34.20 1.56 -7.99
N LEU A 322 35.45 1.21 -7.65
CA LEU A 322 35.79 0.18 -6.67
C LEU A 322 35.35 0.54 -5.25
N ASP A 323 35.45 1.81 -4.86
CA ASP A 323 35.13 2.24 -3.49
C ASP A 323 33.63 2.17 -3.22
N GLU A 324 32.79 2.52 -4.21
CA GLU A 324 31.33 2.44 -4.07
C GLU A 324 30.86 0.98 -3.94
N TYR A 325 31.43 0.08 -4.71
CA TYR A 325 31.14 -1.35 -4.64
C TYR A 325 31.49 -1.95 -3.27
N ASP A 326 32.63 -1.55 -2.69
CA ASP A 326 33.05 -2.02 -1.37
C ASP A 326 32.11 -1.56 -0.25
N VAL A 327 31.62 -0.31 -0.32
CA VAL A 327 30.63 0.21 0.63
C VAL A 327 29.30 -0.55 0.49
N GLU A 328 28.85 -0.81 -0.73
CA GLU A 328 27.63 -1.58 -1.00
C GLU A 328 27.72 -3.01 -0.50
N ARG A 329 28.84 -3.69 -0.76
CA ARG A 329 29.09 -5.02 -0.22
C ARG A 329 29.06 -5.01 1.30
N LYS A 330 29.71 -4.02 1.94
CA LYS A 330 29.77 -3.91 3.40
C LYS A 330 28.39 -3.71 4.03
N VAL A 331 27.52 -2.88 3.46
CA VAL A 331 26.16 -2.69 4.00
C VAL A 331 25.32 -3.97 3.86
N VAL A 332 25.44 -4.69 2.74
CA VAL A 332 24.76 -5.98 2.54
C VAL A 332 25.26 -7.05 3.51
N GLU A 333 26.59 -7.21 3.64
CA GLU A 333 27.19 -8.12 4.61
C GLU A 333 26.75 -7.82 6.05
N THR A 334 26.65 -6.54 6.40
CA THR A 334 26.18 -6.13 7.73
C THR A 334 24.70 -6.46 7.93
N LEU A 335 23.84 -6.23 6.94
CA LEU A 335 22.42 -6.62 6.99
C LEU A 335 22.27 -8.13 7.18
N ILE A 336 23.04 -8.94 6.45
CA ILE A 336 23.05 -10.39 6.55
C ILE A 336 23.53 -10.84 7.93
N ALA A 337 24.60 -10.24 8.46
CA ALA A 337 25.13 -10.54 9.78
C ALA A 337 24.12 -10.26 10.91
N LEU A 338 23.22 -9.29 10.70
CA LEU A 338 22.11 -8.96 11.61
C LEU A 338 20.87 -9.84 11.39
N GLY A 339 20.94 -10.78 10.45
CA GLY A 339 19.92 -11.80 10.19
C GLY A 339 18.87 -11.40 9.15
N ALA A 340 19.14 -10.41 8.31
CA ALA A 340 18.35 -10.18 7.09
C ALA A 340 18.58 -11.30 6.06
N ASP A 341 17.61 -11.52 5.17
CA ASP A 341 17.77 -12.42 4.03
C ASP A 341 18.76 -11.83 3.01
N GLY A 342 19.79 -12.60 2.66
CA GLY A 342 20.88 -12.11 1.80
C GLY A 342 20.46 -11.83 0.36
N VAL A 343 19.64 -12.71 -0.22
CA VAL A 343 19.13 -12.53 -1.59
C VAL A 343 18.26 -11.28 -1.66
N LEU A 344 17.40 -11.09 -0.66
CA LEU A 344 16.55 -9.92 -0.57
C LEU A 344 17.36 -8.64 -0.35
N ALA A 345 18.40 -8.67 0.49
CA ALA A 345 19.29 -7.53 0.72
C ALA A 345 19.99 -7.08 -0.57
N GLU A 346 20.53 -8.03 -1.34
CA GLU A 346 21.14 -7.75 -2.65
C GLU A 346 20.13 -7.16 -3.64
N ARG A 347 18.92 -7.73 -3.70
CA ARG A 347 17.83 -7.23 -4.55
C ARG A 347 17.38 -5.82 -4.17
N HIS A 348 17.64 -5.35 -2.96
CA HIS A 348 17.34 -3.98 -2.55
C HIS A 348 18.44 -2.97 -2.87
N LEU A 349 19.63 -3.38 -3.35
CA LEU A 349 20.71 -2.45 -3.70
C LEU A 349 20.30 -1.30 -4.64
N PRO A 350 19.48 -1.51 -5.71
CA PRO A 350 19.01 -0.41 -6.55
C PRO A 350 18.24 0.67 -5.78
N ILE A 351 17.47 0.26 -4.76
CA ILE A 351 16.71 1.16 -3.88
C ILE A 351 17.66 1.90 -2.93
N LEU A 352 18.65 1.21 -2.35
CA LEU A 352 19.66 1.85 -1.49
C LEU A 352 20.45 2.90 -2.26
N ARG A 353 20.90 2.58 -3.48
CA ARG A 353 21.55 3.52 -4.41
C ARG A 353 20.66 4.72 -4.70
N PHE A 354 19.37 4.48 -4.97
CA PHE A 354 18.40 5.56 -5.18
C PHE A 354 18.31 6.48 -3.95
N ALA A 355 18.17 5.92 -2.75
CA ALA A 355 18.08 6.67 -1.51
C ALA A 355 19.33 7.53 -1.28
N LYS A 356 20.52 6.94 -1.43
CA LYS A 356 21.81 7.65 -1.32
C LYS A 356 21.94 8.81 -2.31
N ARG A 357 21.58 8.60 -3.58
CA ARG A 357 21.60 9.66 -4.61
C ARG A 357 20.62 10.79 -4.33
N ARG A 358 19.44 10.47 -3.78
CA ARG A 358 18.39 11.46 -3.48
C ARG A 358 18.50 12.08 -2.10
N GLY A 359 19.40 11.59 -1.24
CA GLY A 359 19.47 12.00 0.16
C GLY A 359 18.20 11.64 0.93
N CYS A 360 17.52 10.55 0.56
CA CYS A 360 16.40 10.04 1.32
C CYS A 360 16.92 9.24 2.51
N ALA A 361 16.33 9.43 3.69
CA ALA A 361 16.65 8.60 4.85
C ALA A 361 16.26 7.15 4.56
N LEU A 362 17.01 6.19 5.11
CA LEU A 362 16.71 4.77 5.06
C LEU A 362 16.26 4.34 6.45
N LEU A 363 15.11 3.66 6.57
CA LEU A 363 14.59 3.20 7.86
C LEU A 363 14.61 1.68 7.92
N ALA A 364 15.30 1.14 8.92
CA ALA A 364 15.22 -0.27 9.27
C ALA A 364 13.96 -0.53 10.11
N LEU A 365 13.03 -1.34 9.59
CA LEU A 365 11.69 -1.46 10.17
C LEU A 365 11.45 -2.77 10.92
N ALA A 366 12.12 -3.84 10.53
CA ALA A 366 11.82 -5.19 11.00
C ALA A 366 12.21 -5.41 12.47
N PRO A 367 11.46 -6.22 13.23
CA PRO A 367 11.92 -6.72 14.53
C PRO A 367 13.24 -7.48 14.43
N GLU A 368 13.92 -7.66 15.57
CA GLU A 368 15.14 -8.45 15.57
C GLU A 368 14.83 -9.93 15.28
N PRO A 369 15.62 -10.62 14.44
CA PRO A 369 15.39 -12.03 14.12
C PRO A 369 15.44 -12.97 15.33
N SER A 370 16.14 -12.60 16.41
CA SER A 370 16.09 -13.31 17.69
C SER A 370 14.70 -13.31 18.31
N ASP A 371 14.01 -12.18 18.24
CA ASP A 371 12.73 -11.96 18.89
C ASP A 371 11.61 -12.63 18.09
N LEU A 372 11.70 -12.59 16.75
CA LEU A 372 10.82 -13.34 15.88
C LEU A 372 10.91 -14.85 16.16
N ARG A 373 12.11 -15.38 16.41
CA ARG A 373 12.28 -16.80 16.82
C ARG A 373 11.60 -17.11 18.15
N VAL A 374 11.70 -16.22 19.13
CA VAL A 374 11.02 -16.38 20.43
C VAL A 374 9.50 -16.40 20.23
N VAL A 375 8.95 -15.44 19.49
CA VAL A 375 7.50 -15.35 19.21
C VAL A 375 7.00 -16.53 18.39
N ARG A 376 7.76 -17.00 17.41
CA ARG A 376 7.44 -18.20 16.62
C ARG A 376 7.43 -19.47 17.47
N GLY A 377 8.24 -19.52 18.53
CA GLY A 377 8.31 -20.66 19.45
C GLY A 377 7.22 -20.66 20.53
N GLY A 378 6.87 -19.49 21.08
CA GLY A 378 6.05 -19.38 22.29
C GLY A 378 4.93 -18.33 22.25
N GLY A 379 4.64 -17.75 21.09
CA GLY A 379 3.65 -16.68 20.93
C GLY A 379 4.16 -15.32 21.47
N LEU A 380 3.34 -14.28 21.30
CA LEU A 380 3.73 -12.90 21.62
C LEU A 380 4.05 -12.68 23.12
N GLN A 381 3.40 -13.43 24.00
CA GLN A 381 3.60 -13.38 25.46
C GLN A 381 4.97 -13.89 25.90
N SER A 382 5.63 -14.72 25.08
CA SER A 382 6.98 -15.22 25.36
C SER A 382 8.06 -14.15 25.16
N LEU A 383 7.73 -13.07 24.43
CA LEU A 383 8.62 -11.94 24.24
C LEU A 383 8.68 -11.09 25.52
N ASP A 384 9.90 -10.73 25.90
CA ASP A 384 10.18 -9.84 27.02
C ASP A 384 9.32 -8.55 26.95
N PRO A 385 8.67 -8.13 28.05
CA PRO A 385 7.80 -6.96 28.05
C PRO A 385 8.48 -5.67 27.58
N THR A 386 9.74 -5.45 27.96
CA THR A 386 10.49 -4.25 27.54
C THR A 386 10.75 -4.30 26.04
N ARG A 387 11.22 -5.43 25.52
CA ARG A 387 11.40 -5.63 24.06
C ARG A 387 10.10 -5.43 23.29
N ARG A 388 9.00 -6.02 23.76
CA ARG A 388 7.67 -5.84 23.17
C ARG A 388 7.22 -4.38 23.16
N GLY A 389 7.48 -3.61 24.22
CA GLY A 389 7.20 -2.17 24.27
C GLY A 389 8.00 -1.35 23.24
N THR A 390 9.17 -1.84 22.80
CA THR A 390 9.89 -1.17 21.70
C THR A 390 9.19 -1.33 20.35
N TYR A 391 8.50 -2.46 20.13
CA TYR A 391 7.81 -2.78 18.88
C TYR A 391 6.36 -2.30 18.83
N VAL A 392 5.67 -2.34 19.97
CA VAL A 392 4.26 -1.98 20.09
C VAL A 392 4.14 -0.68 20.87
N ALA A 393 4.09 0.46 20.17
CA ALA A 393 3.92 1.75 20.84
C ALA A 393 2.53 1.91 21.46
N ASP A 394 1.48 1.54 20.73
CA ASP A 394 0.09 1.65 21.16
C ASP A 394 -0.47 0.27 21.54
N ALA A 395 -0.14 -0.21 22.73
CA ALA A 395 -0.60 -1.50 23.21
C ALA A 395 -2.14 -1.61 23.33
N PRO A 396 -2.87 -0.60 23.83
CA PRO A 396 -4.34 -0.64 23.85
C PRO A 396 -4.95 -0.78 22.46
N GLY A 397 -4.51 0.04 21.50
CA GLY A 397 -4.99 -0.03 20.12
C GLY A 397 -4.58 -1.31 19.40
N PHE A 398 -3.40 -1.85 19.70
CA PHE A 398 -2.96 -3.15 19.20
C PHE A 398 -3.91 -4.29 19.62
N ILE A 399 -4.37 -4.27 20.89
CA ILE A 399 -5.35 -5.25 21.39
C ILE A 399 -6.72 -5.00 20.74
N ALA A 400 -7.19 -3.75 20.70
CA ALA A 400 -8.49 -3.39 20.15
C ALA A 400 -8.62 -3.80 18.66
N LEU A 401 -7.56 -3.62 17.88
CA LEU A 401 -7.52 -3.99 16.47
C LEU A 401 -7.86 -5.48 16.25
N THR A 402 -7.37 -6.37 17.11
CA THR A 402 -7.65 -7.81 17.00
C THR A 402 -9.13 -8.18 17.19
N GLN A 403 -9.91 -7.28 17.79
CA GLN A 403 -11.34 -7.44 18.03
C GLN A 403 -12.19 -6.86 16.90
N GLU A 404 -11.60 -6.09 15.99
CA GLU A 404 -12.34 -5.47 14.89
C GLU A 404 -12.80 -6.52 13.87
N PRO A 405 -14.09 -6.55 13.49
CA PRO A 405 -14.59 -7.50 12.51
C PRO A 405 -13.86 -7.43 11.15
N LYS A 406 -13.47 -6.23 10.72
CA LYS A 406 -12.68 -6.00 9.50
C LYS A 406 -11.29 -6.63 9.59
N PHE A 407 -10.61 -6.49 10.74
CA PHE A 407 -9.31 -7.09 10.95
C PHE A 407 -9.39 -8.63 11.08
N LYS A 408 -10.45 -9.15 11.69
CA LYS A 408 -10.72 -10.60 11.70
C LYS A 408 -10.87 -11.16 10.29
N LEU A 409 -11.65 -10.48 9.44
CA LEU A 409 -11.80 -10.84 8.03
C LEU A 409 -10.45 -10.84 7.31
N TYR A 410 -9.61 -9.82 7.51
CA TYR A 410 -8.26 -9.76 6.98
C TYR A 410 -7.40 -10.94 7.44
N THR A 411 -7.45 -11.27 8.73
CA THR A 411 -6.67 -12.38 9.29
C THR A 411 -7.06 -13.71 8.66
N ASP A 412 -8.37 -14.01 8.62
CA ASP A 412 -8.90 -15.29 8.14
C ASP A 412 -8.77 -15.47 6.62
N LYS A 413 -8.91 -14.38 5.86
CA LYS A 413 -8.97 -14.41 4.39
C LYS A 413 -7.66 -14.01 3.71
N SER A 414 -6.74 -13.40 4.43
CA SER A 414 -5.43 -12.98 3.92
C SER A 414 -4.28 -13.55 4.72
N LEU A 415 -4.05 -13.05 5.94
CA LEU A 415 -2.80 -13.30 6.67
C LEU A 415 -2.56 -14.80 6.92
N LEU A 416 -3.56 -15.54 7.39
CA LEU A 416 -3.42 -16.97 7.67
C LEU A 416 -3.29 -17.85 6.42
N LYS A 417 -3.54 -17.30 5.22
CA LYS A 417 -3.33 -18.02 3.95
C LYS A 417 -1.87 -18.11 3.54
N ASP A 418 -1.02 -17.25 4.09
CA ASP A 418 0.42 -17.31 3.89
C ASP A 418 1.13 -18.27 4.86
N PHE A 419 0.37 -18.91 5.77
CA PHE A 419 0.94 -19.89 6.67
C PHE A 419 1.31 -21.17 5.92
N VAL A 420 2.62 -21.46 5.88
CA VAL A 420 3.16 -22.72 5.40
C VAL A 420 3.54 -23.57 6.61
N ALA A 421 2.84 -24.68 6.80
CA ALA A 421 3.15 -25.61 7.87
C ALA A 421 4.57 -26.17 7.68
N SER A 422 5.36 -26.20 8.75
CA SER A 422 6.70 -26.79 8.69
C SER A 422 6.55 -28.29 8.36
N SER A 423 7.10 -28.72 7.24
CA SER A 423 6.85 -29.99 6.55
C SER A 423 7.39 -31.24 7.25
N SER A 424 7.50 -31.25 8.59
CA SER A 424 7.88 -32.47 9.31
C SER A 424 6.85 -33.58 9.02
N PRO A 425 7.23 -34.67 8.33
CA PRO A 425 6.30 -35.68 7.81
C PRO A 425 5.79 -36.63 8.90
N THR A 426 6.20 -36.45 10.15
CA THR A 426 5.69 -37.22 11.29
C THR A 426 4.37 -36.61 11.74
N ALA A 427 3.27 -37.31 11.41
CA ALA A 427 1.87 -37.02 11.75
C ALA A 427 1.70 -35.94 12.83
N LYS A 428 1.66 -34.67 12.41
CA LYS A 428 1.37 -33.56 13.31
C LYS A 428 -0.08 -33.68 13.73
N ASP A 429 -0.29 -33.81 15.03
CA ASP A 429 -1.58 -33.61 15.67
C ASP A 429 -2.17 -32.28 15.20
N GLU A 430 -3.49 -32.24 15.00
CA GLU A 430 -4.23 -31.04 14.60
C GLU A 430 -3.96 -29.89 15.58
N ALA A 431 -3.81 -30.21 16.86
CA ALA A 431 -3.43 -29.26 17.90
C ALA A 431 -2.05 -28.61 17.66
N SER A 432 -1.07 -29.37 17.18
CA SER A 432 0.27 -28.85 16.86
C SER A 432 0.21 -27.89 15.68
N THR A 433 -0.56 -28.22 14.64
CA THR A 433 -0.71 -27.35 13.46
C THR A 433 -1.42 -26.04 13.83
N LYS A 434 -2.46 -26.12 14.66
CA LYS A 434 -3.16 -24.94 15.19
C LYS A 434 -2.24 -24.07 16.06
N ALA A 435 -1.39 -24.68 16.88
CA ALA A 435 -0.40 -23.94 17.67
C ALA A 435 0.63 -23.23 16.79
N GLU A 436 1.16 -23.90 15.76
CA GLU A 436 2.07 -23.28 14.78
C GLU A 436 1.41 -22.14 14.02
N GLN A 437 0.16 -22.30 13.62
CA GLN A 437 -0.61 -21.24 12.97
C GLN A 437 -0.83 -20.04 13.90
N GLY A 438 -1.12 -20.29 15.18
CA GLY A 438 -1.24 -19.24 16.20
C GLY A 438 0.07 -18.48 16.43
N ASN A 439 1.20 -19.20 16.45
CA ASN A 439 2.52 -18.58 16.58
C ASN A 439 2.91 -17.79 15.33
N PHE A 440 2.59 -18.29 14.13
CA PHE A 440 2.76 -17.55 12.89
C PHE A 440 1.94 -16.26 12.90
N PHE A 441 0.67 -16.33 13.30
CA PHE A 441 -0.16 -15.14 13.45
C PHE A 441 0.46 -14.12 14.40
N ALA A 442 0.91 -14.57 15.59
CA ALA A 442 1.55 -13.72 16.59
C ALA A 442 2.81 -13.03 16.06
N GLU A 443 3.63 -13.75 15.28
CA GLU A 443 4.81 -13.20 14.63
C GLU A 443 4.42 -12.14 13.59
N ARG A 444 3.50 -12.45 12.67
CA ARG A 444 3.12 -11.52 11.59
C ARG A 444 2.51 -10.23 12.13
N ILE A 445 1.63 -10.30 13.13
CA ILE A 445 1.06 -9.09 13.73
C ILE A 445 2.12 -8.25 14.46
N LEU A 446 3.13 -8.88 15.06
CA LEU A 446 4.25 -8.17 15.68
C LEU A 446 5.10 -7.46 14.63
N VAL A 447 5.42 -8.14 13.52
CA VAL A 447 6.14 -7.54 12.39
C VAL A 447 5.39 -6.32 11.87
N HIS A 448 4.09 -6.45 11.61
CA HIS A 448 3.28 -5.33 11.12
C HIS A 448 3.26 -4.14 12.09
N GLU A 449 3.09 -4.42 13.38
CA GLU A 449 3.06 -3.39 14.42
C GLU A 449 4.41 -2.71 14.64
N ALA A 450 5.51 -3.48 14.58
CA ALA A 450 6.86 -2.96 14.69
C ALA A 450 7.19 -2.04 13.53
N CYS A 451 6.89 -2.44 12.29
CA CYS A 451 7.10 -1.60 11.13
C CYS A 451 6.29 -0.30 11.23
N ALA A 452 4.99 -0.40 11.57
CA ALA A 452 4.12 0.77 11.73
C ALA A 452 4.62 1.71 12.84
N THR A 453 5.09 1.16 13.96
CA THR A 453 5.67 1.94 15.07
C THR A 453 6.95 2.66 14.68
N ALA A 454 7.86 2.00 13.94
CA ALA A 454 9.09 2.62 13.48
C ALA A 454 8.81 3.77 12.49
N ILE A 455 7.92 3.53 11.52
CA ILE A 455 7.45 4.53 10.55
C ILE A 455 6.82 5.73 11.28
N ALA A 456 5.87 5.48 12.19
CA ALA A 456 5.15 6.52 12.88
C ALA A 456 6.05 7.35 13.80
N ARG A 457 7.02 6.74 14.50
CA ARG A 457 8.01 7.49 15.31
C ARG A 457 8.86 8.42 14.46
N TRP A 458 9.35 7.93 13.32
CA TRP A 458 10.14 8.77 12.42
C TRP A 458 9.30 9.91 11.85
N ALA A 459 8.08 9.60 11.39
CA ALA A 459 7.20 10.56 10.74
C ALA A 459 6.66 11.63 11.70
N THR A 460 6.24 11.25 12.92
CA THR A 460 5.70 12.22 13.91
C THR A 460 6.75 13.18 14.45
N SER A 461 8.03 12.82 14.42
CA SER A 461 9.14 13.72 14.73
C SER A 461 9.44 14.75 13.62
N ARG A 462 8.79 14.65 12.46
CA ARG A 462 9.08 15.46 11.27
C ARG A 462 7.79 16.00 10.62
N PRO A 463 7.58 17.33 10.62
CA PRO A 463 6.41 17.91 9.96
C PRO A 463 6.46 17.68 8.44
N ASP A 464 5.30 17.48 7.83
CA ASP A 464 5.13 17.27 6.38
C ASP A 464 6.01 16.14 5.80
N SER A 465 6.23 15.09 6.59
CA SER A 465 7.09 13.99 6.17
C SER A 465 6.41 13.02 5.20
N LEU A 466 7.21 12.46 4.30
CA LEU A 466 6.82 11.40 3.37
C LEU A 466 7.61 10.13 3.67
N VAL A 467 6.91 9.03 3.94
CA VAL A 467 7.55 7.72 4.09
C VAL A 467 7.06 6.79 2.98
N VAL A 468 7.99 6.36 2.13
CA VAL A 468 7.74 5.29 1.15
C VAL A 468 8.28 3.98 1.69
N THR A 469 7.39 3.07 2.07
CA THR A 469 7.77 1.76 2.64
C THR A 469 7.71 0.69 1.58
N ILE A 470 8.75 -0.13 1.51
CA ILE A 470 8.82 -1.31 0.66
C ILE A 470 8.67 -2.55 1.54
N ALA A 471 7.69 -3.37 1.22
CA ALA A 471 7.35 -4.56 1.99
C ALA A 471 6.82 -5.68 1.07
N PRO A 472 6.80 -6.95 1.54
CA PRO A 472 6.18 -8.05 0.80
C PRO A 472 4.72 -7.76 0.45
N VAL A 473 4.24 -8.31 -0.67
CA VAL A 473 2.84 -8.12 -1.12
C VAL A 473 1.84 -8.54 -0.05
N ALA A 474 2.14 -9.64 0.66
CA ALA A 474 1.34 -10.16 1.77
C ALA A 474 1.12 -9.15 2.91
N ASP A 475 2.05 -8.22 3.11
CA ASP A 475 2.03 -7.24 4.21
C ASP A 475 1.38 -5.92 3.85
N VAL A 476 1.14 -5.70 2.55
CA VAL A 476 0.53 -4.48 2.03
C VAL A 476 -0.92 -4.72 1.60
N ARG A 477 -1.23 -5.92 1.12
CA ARG A 477 -2.55 -6.25 0.57
C ARG A 477 -3.68 -6.14 1.61
N PHE A 478 -4.87 -5.76 1.14
CA PHE A 478 -6.13 -5.70 1.88
C PHE A 478 -6.17 -4.74 3.09
N LEU A 479 -5.26 -3.75 3.16
CA LEU A 479 -5.28 -2.68 4.16
C LEU A 479 -5.27 -3.13 5.64
N GLY A 480 -4.88 -4.37 5.93
CA GLY A 480 -4.82 -4.91 7.29
C GLY A 480 -3.41 -5.13 7.85
N GLY A 481 -2.38 -4.94 7.01
CA GLY A 481 -0.99 -5.15 7.37
C GLY A 481 -0.33 -3.94 8.02
N ILE A 482 0.88 -3.58 7.57
CA ILE A 482 1.64 -2.45 8.12
C ILE A 482 0.87 -1.13 7.91
N ASN A 483 0.39 -0.96 6.68
CA ASN A 483 -0.36 0.19 6.19
C ASN A 483 -1.62 0.53 7.00
N GLY A 484 -2.39 -0.49 7.41
CA GLY A 484 -3.63 -0.28 8.19
C GLY A 484 -3.38 0.17 9.63
N ARG A 485 -2.13 0.06 10.13
CA ARG A 485 -1.78 0.37 11.52
C ARG A 485 -1.21 1.77 11.69
N VAL A 486 -0.58 2.33 10.66
CA VAL A 486 0.14 3.61 10.75
C VAL A 486 -0.74 4.76 11.24
N PRO A 487 -1.97 5.01 10.72
CA PRO A 487 -2.78 6.14 11.16
C PRO A 487 -3.06 6.12 12.67
N ARG A 488 -3.43 4.94 13.19
CA ARG A 488 -3.66 4.72 14.62
C ARG A 488 -2.41 5.02 15.44
N VAL A 489 -1.25 4.49 15.03
CA VAL A 489 -0.01 4.66 15.79
C VAL A 489 0.49 6.11 15.73
N CYS A 490 0.37 6.79 14.58
CA CYS A 490 0.65 8.23 14.46
C CYS A 490 -0.20 9.05 15.43
N LYS A 491 -1.51 8.77 15.50
CA LYS A 491 -2.43 9.43 16.43
C LYS A 491 -2.13 9.14 17.90
N TYR A 492 -1.66 7.94 18.21
CA TYR A 492 -1.23 7.60 19.57
C TYR A 492 0.03 8.37 19.98
N LEU A 493 1.02 8.45 19.08
CA LEU A 493 2.29 9.15 19.34
C LEU A 493 2.14 10.68 19.32
N ASN A 494 1.23 11.19 18.48
CA ASN A 494 0.88 12.60 18.41
C ASN A 494 -0.65 12.74 18.33
N PRO A 495 -1.34 13.09 19.43
CA PRO A 495 -2.79 13.28 19.44
C PRO A 495 -3.32 14.32 18.46
N GLU A 496 -2.48 15.27 18.03
CA GLU A 496 -2.82 16.30 17.04
C GLU A 496 -2.59 15.86 15.59
N SER A 497 -2.07 14.65 15.39
CA SER A 497 -1.85 14.05 14.07
C SER A 497 -3.12 14.09 13.24
N LEU A 498 -3.01 14.66 12.03
CA LEU A 498 -4.05 14.68 11.01
C LEU A 498 -3.99 13.46 10.09
N VAL A 499 -3.13 12.48 10.40
CA VAL A 499 -3.01 11.23 9.65
C VAL A 499 -4.26 10.38 9.86
N ASP A 500 -4.97 10.14 8.78
CA ASP A 500 -6.08 9.21 8.68
C ASP A 500 -5.76 8.10 7.66
N ASP A 501 -6.75 7.24 7.36
CA ASP A 501 -6.58 6.17 6.39
C ASP A 501 -6.32 6.72 4.97
N GLU A 502 -6.73 7.94 4.66
CA GLU A 502 -6.53 8.55 3.33
C GLU A 502 -5.09 9.02 3.13
N ALA A 503 -4.38 9.35 4.20
CA ALA A 503 -2.95 9.66 4.17
C ALA A 503 -2.07 8.45 3.78
N VAL A 504 -2.63 7.24 3.77
CA VAL A 504 -1.94 6.00 3.43
C VAL A 504 -2.31 5.56 2.02
N THR A 505 -1.33 5.37 1.14
CA THR A 505 -1.51 4.84 -0.20
C THR A 505 -0.79 3.50 -0.34
N THR A 506 -1.40 2.57 -1.08
CA THR A 506 -0.88 1.23 -1.34
C THR A 506 -0.77 0.97 -2.83
N ILE A 507 0.40 0.47 -3.25
CA ILE A 507 0.71 0.10 -4.63
C ILE A 507 1.28 -1.31 -4.59
N LEU A 508 0.68 -2.25 -5.30
CA LEU A 508 1.29 -3.58 -5.51
C LEU A 508 2.06 -3.60 -6.82
N LEU A 509 3.30 -4.07 -6.77
CA LEU A 509 4.21 -4.17 -7.91
C LEU A 509 4.18 -5.59 -8.45
N ASN A 510 3.90 -5.71 -9.76
CA ASN A 510 3.80 -6.97 -10.48
C ASN A 510 2.99 -8.08 -9.79
N PRO A 511 1.83 -7.78 -9.14
CA PRO A 511 1.12 -8.80 -8.38
C PRO A 511 0.61 -9.92 -9.29
N SER A 512 0.77 -11.16 -8.83
CA SER A 512 0.25 -12.36 -9.45
C SER A 512 -1.07 -12.82 -8.83
N ALA A 513 -1.79 -13.71 -9.52
CA ALA A 513 -3.04 -14.26 -9.01
C ALA A 513 -2.85 -14.97 -7.64
N GLU A 514 -1.75 -15.71 -7.48
CA GLU A 514 -1.39 -16.40 -6.24
C GLU A 514 -1.11 -15.42 -5.10
N GLU A 515 -0.30 -14.39 -5.34
CA GLU A 515 0.00 -13.36 -4.33
C GLU A 515 -1.22 -12.53 -3.95
N THR A 516 -2.24 -12.48 -4.81
CA THR A 516 -3.54 -11.88 -4.47
C THR A 516 -4.50 -12.85 -3.78
N LEU A 517 -4.10 -14.11 -3.56
CA LEU A 517 -4.91 -15.20 -3.01
C LEU A 517 -6.12 -15.56 -3.87
N SER A 518 -5.92 -15.54 -5.18
CA SER A 518 -6.87 -16.06 -6.15
C SER A 518 -6.54 -17.51 -6.48
N GLU A 519 -7.54 -18.37 -6.42
CA GLU A 519 -7.46 -19.76 -6.90
C GLU A 519 -7.60 -19.85 -8.43
N SER A 520 -7.93 -18.73 -9.08
CA SER A 520 -8.06 -18.61 -10.53
C SER A 520 -6.85 -17.92 -11.14
N LYS A 521 -6.81 -17.83 -12.47
CA LYS A 521 -5.81 -17.00 -13.18
C LYS A 521 -6.02 -15.49 -13.04
N TRP A 522 -7.11 -15.04 -12.42
CA TRP A 522 -7.45 -13.63 -12.25
C TRP A 522 -6.89 -13.08 -10.96
N LEU A 523 -6.51 -11.80 -10.93
CA LEU A 523 -6.21 -11.13 -9.68
C LEU A 523 -7.45 -11.07 -8.81
N ARG A 524 -7.28 -11.33 -7.52
CA ARG A 524 -8.34 -11.09 -6.54
C ARG A 524 -8.24 -9.67 -6.05
N LEU A 525 -9.24 -8.85 -6.36
CA LEU A 525 -9.21 -7.42 -6.05
C LEU A 525 -9.72 -7.09 -4.64
N GLU A 526 -10.23 -8.07 -3.90
CA GLU A 526 -10.96 -7.83 -2.64
C GLU A 526 -11.09 -9.06 -1.73
N ILE A 527 -11.38 -8.76 -0.46
CA ILE A 527 -11.93 -9.68 0.54
C ILE A 527 -13.23 -9.11 1.11
N GLY A 528 -14.09 -9.99 1.65
CA GLY A 528 -15.35 -9.56 2.29
C GLY A 528 -16.53 -9.40 1.34
N THR A 529 -16.63 -10.21 0.29
CA THR A 529 -17.72 -10.14 -0.69
C THR A 529 -18.99 -10.89 -0.29
N ALA A 530 -18.97 -11.60 0.83
CA ALA A 530 -20.12 -12.39 1.24
C ALA A 530 -21.22 -11.48 1.81
N PRO A 531 -22.51 -11.82 1.65
CA PRO A 531 -23.62 -11.00 2.14
C PRO A 531 -23.58 -10.69 3.64
N ASN A 532 -22.86 -11.47 4.43
CA ASN A 532 -22.70 -11.26 5.87
C ASN A 532 -21.47 -10.42 6.26
N ASN A 533 -20.58 -10.07 5.32
CA ASN A 533 -19.35 -9.31 5.62
C ASN A 533 -19.03 -8.19 4.61
N TRP A 534 -19.94 -7.87 3.70
CA TRP A 534 -19.79 -6.78 2.71
C TRP A 534 -19.53 -5.40 3.34
N THR A 535 -20.02 -5.15 4.55
CA THR A 535 -19.73 -3.91 5.30
C THR A 535 -18.25 -3.75 5.68
N TYR A 536 -17.49 -4.85 5.66
CA TYR A 536 -16.07 -4.91 5.98
C TYR A 536 -15.21 -5.20 4.75
N GLN A 537 -15.79 -5.11 3.56
CA GLN A 537 -15.09 -5.32 2.30
C GLN A 537 -13.84 -4.45 2.26
N SER A 538 -12.73 -5.06 1.84
CA SER A 538 -11.44 -4.38 1.72
C SER A 538 -10.85 -4.69 0.36
N LYS A 539 -10.55 -3.62 -0.41
CA LYS A 539 -9.85 -3.73 -1.68
C LYS A 539 -8.41 -4.18 -1.47
N ILE A 540 -7.83 -4.82 -2.47
CA ILE A 540 -6.49 -5.39 -2.37
C ILE A 540 -5.40 -4.32 -2.16
N ALA A 541 -5.50 -3.20 -2.87
CA ALA A 541 -4.63 -2.03 -2.74
C ALA A 541 -5.35 -0.83 -3.38
N ASP A 542 -4.73 0.35 -3.38
CA ASP A 542 -5.24 1.49 -4.16
C ASP A 542 -4.82 1.37 -5.62
N TYR A 543 -3.59 0.94 -5.87
CA TYR A 543 -3.04 0.82 -7.21
C TYR A 543 -2.37 -0.54 -7.44
N LEU A 544 -2.43 -1.01 -8.68
CA LEU A 544 -1.62 -2.12 -9.19
C LEU A 544 -0.71 -1.57 -10.28
N TRP A 545 0.57 -1.88 -10.19
CA TRP A 545 1.58 -1.39 -11.13
C TRP A 545 2.38 -2.56 -11.69
N PHE A 546 2.60 -2.56 -12.99
CA PHE A 546 3.32 -3.62 -13.67
C PHE A 546 4.51 -3.07 -14.45
N SER A 547 5.64 -3.79 -14.44
CA SER A 547 6.84 -3.45 -15.21
C SER A 547 6.63 -3.66 -16.70
N SER A 548 5.77 -4.64 -17.03
CA SER A 548 5.33 -4.94 -18.38
C SER A 548 3.83 -5.16 -18.39
N MET A 549 3.22 -5.11 -19.57
CA MET A 549 1.76 -5.24 -19.64
C MET A 549 1.30 -6.62 -19.11
N PRO A 550 0.41 -6.66 -18.10
CA PRO A 550 -0.13 -7.91 -17.60
C PRO A 550 -0.95 -8.64 -18.68
N LYS A 551 -1.06 -9.96 -18.55
CA LYS A 551 -1.92 -10.76 -19.44
C LYS A 551 -3.37 -10.28 -19.28
N VAL A 552 -4.06 -10.01 -20.40
CA VAL A 552 -5.45 -9.51 -20.37
C VAL A 552 -6.37 -10.43 -19.56
N ASN A 553 -6.14 -11.74 -19.65
CA ASN A 553 -6.90 -12.74 -18.93
C ASN A 553 -6.55 -12.83 -17.43
N MET A 554 -5.69 -11.96 -16.90
CA MET A 554 -5.35 -11.83 -15.47
C MET A 554 -6.10 -10.66 -14.82
N LEU A 555 -6.56 -9.68 -15.61
CA LEU A 555 -7.23 -8.47 -15.15
C LEU A 555 -8.77 -8.65 -15.16
N PRO A 556 -9.42 -8.92 -14.02
CA PRO A 556 -10.87 -8.98 -13.99
C PRO A 556 -11.48 -7.57 -14.02
N ARG A 557 -12.73 -7.48 -14.50
CA ARG A 557 -13.60 -6.30 -14.32
C ARG A 557 -12.93 -4.97 -14.71
N MET A 558 -12.26 -4.93 -15.85
CA MET A 558 -11.72 -3.67 -16.38
C MET A 558 -12.88 -2.74 -16.76
N MET A 559 -12.82 -1.50 -16.28
CA MET A 559 -13.68 -0.41 -16.72
C MET A 559 -12.92 0.48 -17.72
N ASN A 560 -13.66 1.07 -18.66
CA ASN A 560 -13.08 2.08 -19.53
C ASN A 560 -12.74 3.33 -18.70
N GLU A 561 -11.63 3.97 -19.02
CA GLU A 561 -11.36 5.33 -18.54
C GLU A 561 -12.45 6.24 -19.13
N GLN A 562 -13.38 6.70 -18.27
CA GLN A 562 -14.46 7.59 -18.68
C GLN A 562 -13.94 8.97 -19.11
#